data_AF-A0A2Z6RZU0-F1
#
_entry.id   AF-A0A2Z6RZU0-F1
#
_cell.length_a   1.000
_cell.length_b   1.000
_cell.length_c   1.000
_cell.angle_alpha   90.00
_cell.angle_beta   90.00
_cell.angle_gamma   90.00
#
_symmetry.space_group_name_H-M   'P 1'
#
loop_
_entity.id
_entity.type
_entity.pdbx_description
1 polymer ?
#
loop_
_entity_poly.entity_id
_entity_poly.type
_entity_poly.pdbx_seq_one_letter_code
_entity_poly.pdbx_strand_id
1 'polypeptide(L)'
;MYDIYWNGKKVDRHIRKFIDSIYEATLDAAWSLNCTHRSIFIDTTFTIEEEVTWALFKKNTRFNCTTSATNNRFIKHLKLTNYLLPTLEIMKERRYDLYRDAKCRLCLTENEDEDHIIYC
;
A
#
# COMPACT_ATOMS: atom_id res chain seq x y z
N MET A 1 7.13 -22.53 -26.20
CA MET A 1 6.00 -22.46 -25.26
C MET A 1 5.90 -23.81 -24.56
N TYR A 2 5.98 -23.84 -23.23
CA TYR A 2 6.26 -25.07 -22.48
C TYR A 2 4.97 -25.71 -21.95
N ASP A 3 4.89 -27.04 -22.05
CA ASP A 3 3.84 -27.81 -21.41
C ASP A 3 4.16 -27.97 -19.92
N ILE A 4 3.19 -27.66 -19.07
CA ILE A 4 3.31 -27.75 -17.61
C ILE A 4 2.68 -29.07 -17.17
N TYR A 5 3.39 -29.80 -16.33
CA TYR A 5 2.94 -31.08 -15.77
C TYR A 5 2.87 -30.98 -14.25
N TRP A 6 1.81 -31.54 -13.67
CA TRP A 6 1.64 -31.70 -12.23
C TRP A 6 1.47 -33.19 -11.93
N ASN A 7 2.36 -33.76 -11.12
CA ASN A 7 2.38 -35.19 -10.79
C ASN A 7 2.30 -36.11 -12.04
N GLY A 8 3.10 -35.79 -13.06
CA GLY A 8 3.11 -36.52 -14.34
C GLY A 8 1.90 -36.30 -15.25
N LYS A 9 0.89 -35.53 -14.83
CA LYS A 9 -0.29 -35.19 -15.64
C LYS A 9 -0.16 -33.81 -16.26
N LYS A 10 -0.45 -33.69 -17.55
CA LYS A 10 -0.44 -32.40 -18.26
C LYS A 10 -1.53 -31.49 -17.70
N VAL A 11 -1.15 -30.28 -17.29
CA VAL A 11 -2.10 -29.27 -16.82
C VAL A 11 -2.76 -28.63 -18.02
N ASP A 12 -4.09 -28.71 -18.08
CA ASP A 12 -4.87 -28.15 -19.16
C ASP A 12 -4.63 -26.64 -19.32
N ARG A 13 -4.42 -26.23 -20.58
CA ARG A 13 -4.05 -24.85 -20.90
C ARG A 13 -5.21 -23.88 -20.72
N HIS A 14 -6.43 -24.30 -21.07
CA HIS A 14 -7.60 -23.45 -20.98
C HIS A 14 -7.98 -23.22 -19.53
N ILE A 15 -7.93 -24.27 -18.70
CA ILE A 15 -8.14 -24.17 -17.25
C ILE A 15 -7.10 -23.25 -16.61
N ARG A 16 -5.81 -23.40 -16.96
CA ARG A 16 -4.75 -22.51 -16.43
C ARG A 16 -5.01 -21.04 -16.80
N LYS A 17 -5.25 -20.75 -18.07
CA LYS A 17 -5.55 -19.37 -18.52
C LYS A 17 -6.78 -18.79 -17.82
N PHE A 18 -7.80 -19.61 -17.59
CA PHE A 18 -8.99 -19.19 -16.88
C PHE A 18 -8.68 -18.84 -15.41
N ILE A 19 -7.87 -19.65 -14.73
CA ILE A 19 -7.41 -19.35 -13.36
C ILE A 19 -6.57 -18.07 -13.34
N ASP A 20 -5.65 -17.91 -14.29
CA ASP A 20 -4.83 -16.69 -14.42
C ASP A 20 -5.73 -15.46 -14.55
N SER A 21 -6.75 -15.53 -15.43
CA SER A 21 -7.72 -14.45 -15.63
C SER A 21 -8.56 -14.15 -14.39
N ILE A 22 -8.98 -15.18 -13.63
CA ILE A 22 -9.68 -14.97 -12.35
C ILE A 22 -8.75 -14.27 -11.35
N TYR A 23 -7.49 -14.68 -11.27
CA TYR A 23 -6.54 -14.12 -10.32
C TYR A 23 -6.24 -12.65 -10.64
N GLU A 24 -6.01 -12.33 -11.91
CA GLU A 24 -5.86 -10.95 -12.41
C GLU A 24 -7.11 -10.13 -12.08
N ALA A 25 -8.30 -10.61 -12.43
CA ALA A 25 -9.55 -9.89 -12.13
C ALA A 25 -9.80 -9.70 -10.63
N THR A 26 -9.39 -10.67 -9.80
CA THR A 26 -9.52 -10.56 -8.33
C THR A 26 -8.55 -9.53 -7.77
N LEU A 27 -7.32 -9.48 -8.28
CA LEU A 27 -6.34 -8.46 -7.93
C LEU A 27 -6.85 -7.08 -8.35
N ASP A 28 -7.29 -6.93 -9.59
CA ASP A 28 -7.83 -5.67 -10.12
C ASP A 28 -9.04 -5.21 -9.30
N ALA A 29 -9.94 -6.13 -8.95
CA ALA A 29 -11.08 -5.82 -8.08
C ALA A 29 -10.61 -5.36 -6.69
N ALA A 30 -9.66 -6.05 -6.07
CA ALA A 30 -9.10 -5.66 -4.78
C ALA A 30 -8.44 -4.26 -4.82
N TRP A 31 -7.72 -3.94 -5.90
CA TRP A 31 -7.14 -2.62 -6.12
C TRP A 31 -8.20 -1.54 -6.35
N SER A 32 -9.22 -1.83 -7.16
CA SER A 32 -10.31 -0.87 -7.46
C SER A 32 -11.20 -0.56 -6.25
N LEU A 33 -11.34 -1.54 -5.35
CA LEU A 33 -12.12 -1.41 -4.11
C LEU A 33 -11.25 -0.99 -2.91
N ASN A 34 -9.95 -0.79 -3.11
CA ASN A 34 -9.07 -0.28 -2.07
C ASN A 34 -9.50 1.17 -1.75
N CYS A 35 -10.06 1.39 -0.55
CA CYS A 35 -10.59 2.68 -0.11
C CYS A 35 -9.60 3.83 -0.31
N THR A 36 -8.30 3.54 -0.19
CA THR A 36 -7.21 4.48 -0.39
C THR A 36 -7.10 5.00 -1.82
N HIS A 37 -7.09 4.10 -2.81
CA HIS A 37 -6.88 4.47 -4.22
C HIS A 37 -8.21 4.61 -4.97
N ARG A 38 -9.33 4.43 -4.29
CA ARG A 38 -10.67 4.53 -4.88
C ARG A 38 -10.88 5.86 -5.59
N SER A 39 -10.37 6.96 -5.04
CA SER A 39 -10.41 8.29 -5.67
C SER A 39 -9.62 8.34 -6.99
N ILE A 40 -8.47 7.68 -7.05
CA ILE A 40 -7.61 7.57 -8.25
C ILE A 40 -8.35 6.86 -9.40
N PHE A 41 -9.14 5.84 -9.07
CA PHE A 41 -9.93 5.10 -10.08
C PHE A 41 -11.25 5.77 -10.45
N ILE A 42 -11.76 6.70 -9.63
CA ILE A 42 -12.97 7.48 -9.92
C ILE A 42 -12.62 8.74 -10.72
N ASP A 43 -11.49 9.38 -10.42
CA ASP A 43 -11.04 10.60 -11.07
C ASP A 43 -9.95 10.30 -12.10
N THR A 44 -10.34 10.22 -13.37
CA THR A 44 -9.42 9.99 -14.49
C THR A 44 -8.42 11.13 -14.72
N THR A 45 -8.55 12.25 -13.99
CA THR A 45 -7.58 13.36 -14.03
C THR A 45 -6.50 13.23 -12.95
N PHE A 46 -6.68 12.32 -11.99
CA PHE A 46 -5.73 12.08 -10.93
C PHE A 46 -4.46 11.44 -11.49
N THR A 47 -3.39 12.22 -11.56
CA THR A 47 -2.09 11.73 -12.00
C THR A 47 -1.33 11.30 -10.76
N ILE A 48 -0.98 10.01 -10.67
CA ILE A 48 -0.09 9.54 -9.60
C ILE A 48 1.25 10.24 -9.81
N GLU A 49 1.61 11.15 -8.91
CA GLU A 49 2.92 11.80 -8.90
C GLU A 49 3.99 10.81 -8.43
N GLU A 50 4.29 9.84 -9.29
CA GLU A 50 5.28 8.79 -9.06
C GLU A 50 6.62 9.39 -8.61
N GLU A 51 6.98 10.56 -9.13
CA GLU A 51 8.20 11.28 -8.78
C GLU A 51 8.26 11.68 -7.29
N VAL A 52 7.14 12.04 -6.66
CA VAL A 52 7.09 12.43 -5.25
C VAL A 52 7.20 11.19 -4.36
N THR A 53 6.48 10.12 -4.70
CA THR A 53 6.60 8.83 -4.01
C THR A 53 8.02 8.28 -4.13
N TRP A 54 8.61 8.30 -5.33
CA TRP A 54 10.00 7.90 -5.52
C TRP A 54 10.99 8.85 -4.85
N ALA A 55 10.73 10.15 -4.74
CA ALA A 55 11.60 11.07 -4.00
C ALA A 55 11.69 10.73 -2.51
N LEU A 56 10.59 10.26 -1.90
CA LEU A 56 10.58 9.73 -0.53
C LEU A 56 11.47 8.50 -0.39
N PHE A 57 11.38 7.53 -1.32
CA PHE A 57 12.17 6.30 -1.27
C PHE A 57 13.62 6.47 -1.77
N LYS A 58 13.90 7.44 -2.63
CA LYS A 58 15.24 7.72 -3.21
C LYS A 58 16.27 8.11 -2.15
N LYS A 59 15.82 8.67 -1.02
CA LYS A 59 16.70 8.91 0.15
C LYS A 59 17.27 7.61 0.72
N ASN A 60 16.60 6.48 0.48
CA ASN A 60 16.96 5.16 0.98
C ASN A 60 17.59 4.24 -0.09
N THR A 61 17.65 4.62 -1.37
CA THR A 61 18.20 3.75 -2.44
C THR A 61 19.72 3.68 -2.49
N ARG A 62 20.43 4.68 -1.95
CA ARG A 62 21.92 4.69 -1.88
C ARG A 62 22.49 4.03 -0.63
N PHE A 63 21.74 4.08 0.47
CA PHE A 63 22.08 3.39 1.69
C PHE A 63 21.38 2.04 1.60
N ASN A 64 22.10 0.94 1.38
CA ASN A 64 21.55 -0.43 1.24
C ASN A 64 20.84 -0.95 2.51
N CYS A 65 20.07 -0.13 3.22
CA CYS A 65 19.50 -0.38 4.54
C CYS A 65 20.53 -0.96 5.51
N THR A 66 21.77 -0.45 5.47
CA THR A 66 22.92 -1.01 6.20
C THR A 66 22.86 -0.79 7.70
N THR A 67 22.01 0.11 8.16
CA THR A 67 21.74 0.33 9.58
C THR A 67 20.29 0.03 9.91
N SER A 68 20.04 -0.44 11.13
CA SER A 68 18.68 -0.70 11.63
C SER A 68 17.80 0.55 11.57
N ALA A 69 18.36 1.74 11.85
CA ALA A 69 17.64 3.00 11.78
C ALA A 69 17.17 3.33 10.35
N THR A 70 18.04 3.15 9.34
CA THR A 70 17.68 3.36 7.93
C THR A 70 16.64 2.35 7.48
N ASN A 71 16.81 1.07 7.84
CA ASN A 71 15.87 0.00 7.51
C ASN A 71 14.49 0.24 8.11
N ASN A 72 14.42 0.60 9.40
CA ASN A 72 13.16 0.90 10.08
C ASN A 72 12.44 2.09 9.46
N ARG A 73 13.18 3.13 9.04
CA ARG A 73 12.61 4.28 8.34
C ARG A 73 12.04 3.90 6.98
N PHE A 74 12.77 3.10 6.20
CA PHE A 74 12.28 2.58 4.92
C PHE A 74 11.00 1.75 5.09
N ILE A 75 11.01 0.80 6.03
CA ILE A 75 9.85 -0.04 6.35
C ILE A 75 8.67 0.83 6.82
N LYS A 76 8.91 1.85 7.65
CA LYS A 76 7.86 2.79 8.09
C LYS A 76 7.19 3.45 6.89
N HIS A 77 7.96 4.06 5.98
CA HIS A 77 7.41 4.71 4.79
C HIS A 77 6.69 3.71 3.87
N LEU A 78 7.25 2.52 3.65
CA LEU A 78 6.61 1.48 2.85
C LEU A 78 5.26 1.05 3.45
N LYS A 79 5.18 0.89 4.77
CA LYS A 79 3.92 0.52 5.43
C LYS A 79 2.89 1.65 5.39
N LEU A 80 3.32 2.91 5.54
CA LEU A 80 2.45 4.08 5.45
C LEU A 80 1.83 4.21 4.07
N THR A 81 2.63 4.16 2.99
CA THR A 81 2.10 4.26 1.62
C THR A 81 1.17 3.11 1.23
N ASN A 82 1.09 2.05 2.03
CA ASN A 82 0.22 0.89 1.81
C ASN A 82 -0.88 0.78 2.87
N TYR A 83 -1.11 1.80 3.71
CA TYR A 83 -2.18 1.81 4.71
C TYR A 83 -2.07 0.64 5.70
N LEU A 84 -0.84 0.17 5.94
CA LEU A 84 -0.55 -0.98 6.81
C LEU A 84 -0.27 -0.57 8.26
N LEU A 85 -0.12 0.73 8.53
CA LEU A 85 0.01 1.25 9.89
C LEU A 85 -1.33 1.75 10.41
N PRO A 86 -1.71 1.42 11.65
CA PRO A 86 -2.91 1.96 12.26
C PRO A 86 -2.64 3.40 12.72
N THR A 87 -2.88 4.38 11.85
CA THR A 87 -2.86 5.81 12.21
C THR A 87 -3.98 6.14 13.19
N LEU A 88 -3.87 7.25 13.94
CA LEU A 88 -4.95 7.65 14.84
C LEU A 88 -6.27 7.89 14.11
N GLU A 89 -6.24 8.36 12.86
CA GLU A 89 -7.43 8.46 12.03
C GLU A 89 -8.09 7.09 11.80
N ILE A 90 -7.33 6.06 11.40
CA ILE A 90 -7.84 4.69 11.25
C ILE A 90 -8.32 4.13 12.58
N MET A 91 -7.61 4.41 13.68
CA MET A 91 -8.02 3.97 15.02
C MET A 91 -9.33 4.63 15.45
N LYS A 92 -9.54 5.90 15.11
CA LYS A 92 -10.77 6.66 15.37
C LYS A 92 -11.98 6.09 14.63
N GLU A 93 -11.82 5.67 13.38
CA GLU A 93 -12.88 5.01 12.63
C GLU A 93 -13.33 3.70 13.32
N ARG A 94 -12.37 2.93 13.84
CA ARG A 94 -12.64 1.63 14.47
C ARG A 94 -13.17 1.76 15.90
N ARG A 95 -12.67 2.73 16.67
CA ARG A 95 -12.94 2.93 18.10
C ARG A 95 -13.01 4.41 18.46
N TYR A 96 -14.06 5.06 17.99
CA TYR A 96 -14.31 6.49 18.22
C TYR A 96 -14.41 6.86 19.71
N ASP A 97 -14.87 5.93 20.55
CA ASP A 97 -14.95 6.08 22.00
C ASP A 97 -13.58 6.30 22.66
N LEU A 98 -12.51 5.72 22.10
CA LEU A 98 -11.15 5.80 22.63
C LEU A 98 -10.30 6.85 21.91
N TYR A 99 -10.50 7.03 20.60
CA TYR A 99 -9.66 7.87 19.74
C TYR A 99 -10.41 9.06 19.17
N ARG A 100 -11.25 9.71 19.99
CA ARG A 100 -12.07 10.86 19.55
C ARG A 100 -11.22 12.00 18.99
N ASP A 101 -10.10 12.29 19.64
CA ASP A 101 -9.11 13.28 19.19
C ASP A 101 -7.99 12.57 18.42
N ALA A 102 -7.97 12.78 17.11
CA ALA A 102 -6.97 12.19 16.22
C ALA A 102 -5.74 13.11 16.08
N LYS A 103 -5.56 14.13 16.92
CA LYS A 103 -4.39 15.01 16.85
C LYS A 103 -3.08 14.25 16.93
N CYS A 104 -2.17 14.62 16.03
CA CYS A 104 -0.83 14.10 15.98
C CYS A 104 -0.08 14.33 17.27
N ARG A 105 0.48 13.25 17.82
CA ARG A 105 1.20 13.27 19.10
C ARG A 105 2.59 13.88 18.98
N LEU A 106 3.08 14.11 17.75
CA LEU A 106 4.37 14.74 17.47
C LEU A 106 4.25 16.27 17.43
N CYS A 107 3.33 16.82 16.64
CA CYS A 107 3.19 18.28 16.48
C CYS A 107 2.07 18.90 17.33
N LEU A 108 1.06 18.11 17.73
CA LEU A 108 -0.14 18.55 18.47
C LEU A 108 -1.01 19.61 17.76
N THR A 109 -0.71 19.94 16.50
CA THR A 109 -1.40 20.96 15.71
C THR A 109 -2.42 20.35 14.75
N GLU A 110 -1.97 19.40 13.91
CA GLU A 110 -2.77 18.76 12.88
C GLU A 110 -3.28 17.39 13.35
N ASN A 111 -4.26 16.83 12.62
CA ASN A 111 -4.67 15.45 12.83
C ASN A 111 -3.60 14.49 12.28
N GLU A 112 -3.45 13.35 12.94
CA GLU A 112 -2.59 12.27 12.50
C GLU A 112 -3.34 11.38 11.51
N ASP A 113 -3.16 11.74 10.25
CA ASP A 113 -3.43 10.90 9.10
C ASP A 113 -2.12 10.36 8.52
N GLU A 114 -2.22 9.58 7.44
CA GLU A 114 -1.07 8.91 6.85
C GLU A 114 -0.06 9.87 6.21
N ASP A 115 -0.57 10.91 5.55
CA ASP A 115 0.26 11.92 4.89
C ASP A 115 0.98 12.75 5.94
N HIS A 116 0.27 13.18 6.99
CA HIS A 116 0.83 13.93 8.10
C HIS A 116 1.97 13.18 8.78
N ILE A 117 1.86 11.86 9.02
CA ILE A 117 2.96 11.07 9.61
C ILE A 117 4.23 11.06 8.73
N ILE A 118 4.10 11.27 7.42
CA ILE A 118 5.25 11.29 6.50
C ILE A 118 6.06 12.59 6.64
N TYR A 119 5.39 13.74 6.80
CA TYR A 119 6.04 15.05 6.80
C TYR A 119 6.12 15.76 8.16
N CYS A 120 5.41 15.28 9.18
CA CYS A 120 5.45 15.81 10.55
C CYS A 120 6.82 15.66 11.23
#